data_AF-A0A535XZ29-F1
#
_entry.id   AF-A0A535XZ29-F1
#
_cell.length_a   1.000
_cell.length_b   1.000
_cell.length_c   1.000
_cell.angle_alpha   90.00
_cell.angle_beta   90.00
_cell.angle_gamma   90.00
#
_symmetry.space_group_name_H-M   'P 1'
#
loop_
_entity.id
_entity.type
_entity.pdbx_description
1 polymer ?
#
loop_
_entity_poly.entity_id
_entity_poly.type
_entity_poly.pdbx_seq_one_letter_code
_entity_poly.pdbx_strand_id
1 'polypeptide(L)'
;MLRVTQGSSSDSAEDASGDLNTPSRVSSLRVERTLRLLAGFGALRRDQLESFLLTDATLTSGSRRVVTHRTLGELRERGLIQEVALPGRPSRASRGYALTEAGHRLYAARDAAYPRRRIRPAPSVVLLDHAAALAEIAIAFRDAALAARDIALLWECDWEAVARIGSTAAIPDAFVTLERGGWLARAFVEADRSTEWYSAFGNKVRRYVELYRADEWRAALATWPLVLTVTTSDAHARSLARVAERVARAEGGTRIARAFRCTSLDE
;
A
#
# COMPACT_ATOMS: atom_id res chain seq x y z
N MET A 1 -1.21 -2.30 -7.10
CA MET A 1 -2.21 -3.33 -6.72
C MET A 1 -1.61 -4.55 -6.02
N LEU A 2 -1.85 -4.67 -4.71
CA LEU A 2 -1.73 -5.93 -3.96
C LEU A 2 -3.14 -6.53 -3.88
N ARG A 3 -3.29 -7.82 -4.22
CA ARG A 3 -4.58 -8.49 -4.31
C ARG A 3 -4.53 -9.85 -3.63
N VAL A 4 -5.54 -10.14 -2.81
CA VAL A 4 -5.83 -11.48 -2.29
C VAL A 4 -7.19 -11.91 -2.84
N THR A 5 -7.25 -13.04 -3.54
CA THR A 5 -8.47 -13.59 -4.13
C THR A 5 -8.89 -14.86 -3.40
N GLN A 6 -10.18 -15.15 -3.38
CA GLN A 6 -10.71 -16.43 -2.92
C GLN A 6 -10.10 -17.56 -3.75
N GLY A 7 -9.68 -18.65 -3.10
CA GLY A 7 -9.47 -19.92 -3.80
C GLY A 7 -10.82 -20.57 -4.04
N SER A 8 -11.44 -20.38 -5.20
CA SER A 8 -12.53 -21.28 -5.61
C SER A 8 -11.91 -22.60 -6.06
N SER A 9 -11.81 -23.54 -5.15
CA SER A 9 -11.73 -24.96 -5.51
C SER A 9 -13.10 -25.40 -6.00
N SER A 10 -13.35 -25.21 -7.30
CA SER A 10 -14.33 -26.00 -8.06
C SER A 10 -13.70 -26.31 -9.40
N ASP A 11 -13.33 -27.58 -9.54
CA ASP A 11 -12.73 -28.19 -10.71
C ASP A 11 -13.65 -28.09 -11.92
N SER A 12 -13.10 -27.65 -13.05
CA SER A 12 -13.59 -27.94 -14.40
C SER A 12 -12.37 -27.77 -15.30
N ALA A 13 -11.58 -28.84 -15.37
CA ALA A 13 -10.49 -28.98 -16.32
C ALA A 13 -11.08 -29.14 -17.73
N GLU A 14 -10.75 -28.22 -18.63
CA GLU A 14 -10.56 -28.53 -20.06
C GLU A 14 -9.75 -27.41 -20.75
N ASP A 15 -8.59 -27.83 -21.25
CA ASP A 15 -7.75 -27.28 -22.32
C ASP A 15 -7.40 -25.79 -22.42
N ALA A 16 -6.21 -25.47 -21.89
CA ALA A 16 -5.21 -24.64 -22.59
C ALA A 16 -3.80 -24.90 -22.00
N SER A 17 -3.18 -26.03 -22.35
CA SER A 17 -1.79 -26.34 -22.00
C SER A 17 -0.81 -25.51 -22.84
N GLY A 18 -0.68 -24.22 -22.51
CA GLY A 18 0.34 -23.34 -23.07
C GLY A 18 1.37 -22.96 -22.02
N ASP A 19 2.43 -23.75 -21.87
CA ASP A 19 3.73 -23.42 -21.24
C ASP A 19 3.79 -22.15 -20.35
N LEU A 20 3.14 -22.21 -19.18
CA LEU A 20 3.13 -21.15 -18.17
C LEU A 20 4.36 -21.20 -17.23
N ASN A 21 5.22 -22.22 -17.37
CA ASN A 21 6.28 -22.55 -16.40
C ASN A 21 7.73 -22.38 -16.90
N THR A 22 7.97 -21.51 -17.90
CA THR A 22 9.36 -21.23 -18.33
C THR A 22 10.09 -20.29 -17.34
N PRO A 23 11.32 -20.62 -16.88
CA PRO A 23 12.04 -19.82 -15.88
C PRO A 23 12.24 -18.34 -16.24
N SER A 24 12.38 -18.01 -17.53
CA SER A 24 12.53 -16.64 -18.04
C SER A 24 11.27 -15.78 -17.86
N ARG A 25 10.09 -16.35 -18.10
CA ARG A 25 8.79 -15.67 -17.92
C ARG A 25 8.49 -15.41 -16.44
N VAL A 26 8.77 -16.39 -15.58
CA VAL A 26 8.59 -16.25 -14.13
C VAL A 26 9.53 -15.17 -13.56
N SER A 27 10.77 -15.07 -14.06
CA SER A 27 11.68 -13.97 -13.71
C SER A 27 11.11 -12.61 -14.12
N SER A 28 10.60 -12.51 -15.35
CA SER A 28 10.00 -11.27 -15.88
C SER A 28 8.80 -10.79 -15.04
N LEU A 29 7.91 -11.70 -14.64
CA LEU A 29 6.75 -11.36 -13.80
C LEU A 29 7.17 -10.86 -12.40
N ARG A 30 8.20 -11.47 -11.80
CA ARG A 30 8.73 -11.02 -10.50
C ARG A 30 9.39 -9.65 -10.60
N VAL A 31 10.14 -9.39 -11.67
CA VAL A 31 10.74 -8.09 -11.95
C VAL A 31 9.64 -7.02 -12.07
N GLU A 32 8.59 -7.29 -12.86
CA GLU A 32 7.47 -6.37 -13.02
C GLU A 32 6.73 -6.12 -11.70
N ARG A 33 6.43 -7.17 -10.94
CA ARG A 33 5.81 -7.07 -9.61
C ARG A 33 6.66 -6.27 -8.64
N THR A 34 7.98 -6.46 -8.66
CA THR A 34 8.92 -5.69 -7.83
C THR A 34 8.91 -4.21 -8.19
N LEU A 35 8.95 -3.87 -9.48
CA LEU A 35 8.83 -2.48 -9.94
C LEU A 35 7.50 -1.86 -9.53
N ARG A 36 6.39 -2.59 -9.66
CA ARG A 36 5.06 -2.13 -9.21
C ARG A 36 5.00 -1.87 -7.72
N LEU A 37 5.54 -2.78 -6.90
CA LEU A 37 5.59 -2.61 -5.44
C LEU A 37 6.40 -1.38 -5.03
N LEU A 38 7.60 -1.21 -5.61
CA LEU A 38 8.45 -0.04 -5.36
C LEU A 38 7.82 1.25 -5.90
N ALA A 39 7.12 1.20 -7.03
CA ALA A 39 6.35 2.32 -7.53
C ALA A 39 5.21 2.67 -6.56
N GLY A 40 4.48 1.70 -6.02
CA GLY A 40 3.36 1.93 -5.11
C GLY A 40 3.78 2.52 -3.76
N PHE A 41 4.69 1.84 -3.07
CA PHE A 41 5.12 2.20 -1.70
C PHE A 41 6.24 3.26 -1.68
N GLY A 42 6.94 3.48 -2.79
CA GLY A 42 8.09 4.39 -2.89
C GLY A 42 9.40 3.74 -2.47
N ALA A 43 9.42 3.06 -1.32
CA ALA A 43 10.56 2.26 -0.88
C ALA A 43 10.12 1.06 -0.02
N LEU A 44 10.88 -0.03 -0.08
CA LEU A 44 10.60 -1.24 0.70
C LEU A 44 11.89 -1.85 1.25
N ARG A 45 11.83 -2.41 2.46
CA ARG A 45 12.87 -3.31 2.96
C ARG A 45 12.87 -4.64 2.21
N ARG A 46 13.98 -5.38 2.32
CA ARG A 46 14.10 -6.71 1.70
C ARG A 46 13.07 -7.70 2.25
N ASP A 47 12.88 -7.76 3.55
CA ASP A 47 11.91 -8.64 4.21
C ASP A 47 10.46 -8.33 3.78
N GLN A 48 10.11 -7.06 3.59
CA GLN A 48 8.83 -6.63 3.05
C GLN A 48 8.65 -7.09 1.59
N LEU A 49 9.67 -6.91 0.75
CA LEU A 49 9.67 -7.41 -0.63
C LEU A 49 9.55 -8.93 -0.69
N GLU A 50 10.31 -9.66 0.14
CA GLU A 50 10.22 -11.11 0.28
C GLU A 50 8.78 -11.54 0.64
N SER A 51 8.16 -10.82 1.58
CA SER A 51 6.78 -11.08 2.01
C SER A 51 5.77 -10.86 0.88
N PHE A 52 5.91 -9.79 0.09
CA PHE A 52 4.99 -9.48 -1.02
C PHE A 52 5.15 -10.35 -2.26
N LEU A 53 6.38 -10.77 -2.59
CA LEU A 53 6.67 -11.45 -3.85
C LEU A 53 6.38 -12.95 -3.80
N LEU A 54 6.44 -13.56 -2.62
CA LEU A 54 6.52 -15.01 -2.46
C LEU A 54 5.44 -15.58 -1.54
N THR A 55 4.30 -14.90 -1.48
CA THR A 55 3.12 -15.23 -0.66
C THR A 55 2.57 -16.62 -0.96
N ASP A 56 2.55 -17.04 -2.24
CA ASP A 56 1.94 -18.31 -2.68
C ASP A 56 2.96 -19.41 -3.00
N ALA A 57 4.23 -19.18 -2.70
CA ALA A 57 5.29 -20.09 -3.11
C ALA A 57 5.52 -21.15 -2.02
N THR A 58 5.49 -22.44 -2.39
CA THR A 58 5.94 -23.60 -1.57
C THR A 58 7.43 -23.56 -1.20
N LEU A 59 8.08 -22.41 -1.41
CA LEU A 59 9.49 -22.18 -1.20
C LEU A 59 9.82 -22.08 0.29
N THR A 60 10.94 -22.68 0.66
CA THR A 60 11.57 -22.47 1.97
C THR A 60 11.97 -21.00 2.15
N SER A 61 12.12 -20.57 3.40
CA SER A 61 12.61 -19.22 3.73
C SER A 61 13.96 -18.90 3.06
N GLY A 62 14.87 -19.88 3.01
CA GLY A 62 16.17 -19.74 2.33
C GLY A 62 16.03 -19.50 0.83
N SER A 63 15.17 -20.27 0.16
CA SER A 63 14.88 -20.10 -1.27
C SER A 63 14.24 -18.73 -1.56
N ARG A 64 13.35 -18.25 -0.68
CA ARG A 64 12.73 -16.93 -0.81
C ARG A 64 13.74 -15.79 -0.81
N ARG A 65 14.70 -15.86 0.12
CA ARG A 65 15.79 -14.89 0.23
C ARG A 65 16.67 -14.88 -1.01
N VAL A 66 17.04 -16.05 -1.52
CA VAL A 66 17.90 -16.18 -2.73
C VAL A 66 17.20 -15.62 -3.96
N VAL A 67 15.92 -15.95 -4.16
CA VAL A 67 15.14 -15.43 -5.29
C VAL A 67 15.04 -13.92 -5.23
N THR A 68 14.66 -13.35 -4.09
CA THR A 68 14.53 -11.90 -3.93
C THR A 68 15.88 -11.20 -4.14
N HIS A 69 16.97 -11.76 -3.60
CA HIS A 69 18.31 -11.25 -3.83
C HIS A 69 18.68 -11.20 -5.32
N ARG A 70 18.39 -12.25 -6.09
CA ARG A 70 18.67 -12.29 -7.53
C ARG A 70 17.85 -11.26 -8.30
N THR A 71 16.55 -11.15 -8.02
CA THR A 71 15.68 -10.15 -8.66
C THR A 71 16.15 -8.72 -8.36
N LEU A 72 16.56 -8.45 -7.13
CA LEU A 72 17.11 -7.14 -6.76
C LEU A 72 18.48 -6.89 -7.41
N GLY A 73 19.33 -7.92 -7.52
CA GLY A 73 20.60 -7.86 -8.25
C GLY A 73 20.39 -7.46 -9.71
N GLU A 74 19.51 -8.17 -10.43
CA GLU A 74 19.17 -7.88 -11.83
C GLU A 74 18.66 -6.43 -12.01
N LEU A 75 17.73 -6.00 -11.16
CA LEU A 75 17.18 -4.64 -11.22
C LEU A 75 18.23 -3.56 -10.94
N ARG A 76 19.20 -3.83 -10.06
CA ARG A 76 20.32 -2.93 -9.75
C ARG A 76 21.35 -2.87 -10.88
N GLU A 77 21.72 -4.01 -11.45
CA GLU A 77 22.63 -4.09 -12.59
C GLU A 77 22.09 -3.30 -13.79
N ARG A 78 20.76 -3.28 -13.95
CA ARG A 78 20.05 -2.49 -14.96
C ARG A 78 19.85 -1.02 -14.58
N GLY A 79 20.31 -0.59 -13.40
CA GLY A 79 20.18 0.78 -12.92
C GLY A 79 18.74 1.22 -12.62
N LEU A 80 17.80 0.28 -12.43
CA LEU A 80 16.37 0.58 -12.26
C LEU A 80 15.98 0.82 -10.79
N ILE A 81 16.78 0.29 -9.86
CA ILE A 81 16.58 0.48 -8.42
C ILE A 81 17.89 0.86 -7.74
N GLN A 82 17.78 1.50 -6.59
CA GLN A 82 18.90 1.90 -5.73
C GLN A 82 18.67 1.44 -4.29
N GLU A 83 19.76 1.23 -3.55
CA GLU A 83 19.69 1.04 -2.11
C GLU A 83 19.49 2.38 -1.40
N VAL A 84 18.64 2.39 -0.38
CA VAL A 84 18.35 3.56 0.45
C VAL A 84 18.45 3.18 1.93
N ALA A 85 18.86 4.11 2.78
CA ALA A 85 18.84 3.90 4.22
C ALA A 85 17.41 4.08 4.75
N LEU A 86 16.82 3.01 5.29
CA LEU A 86 15.51 3.08 5.94
C LEU A 86 15.72 3.19 7.46
N PRO A 87 15.16 4.21 8.13
CA PRO A 87 15.14 4.27 9.59
C PRO A 87 14.27 3.14 10.17
N GLY A 88 14.58 2.64 11.38
CA GLY A 88 13.86 1.53 12.00
C GLY A 88 14.73 0.58 12.86
N ARG A 89 14.18 -0.57 13.27
CA ARG A 89 14.76 -1.52 14.24
C ARG A 89 16.26 -1.80 13.99
N PRO A 90 17.11 -1.78 15.03
CA PRO A 90 18.55 -1.94 14.89
C PRO A 90 18.88 -3.39 14.52
N SER A 91 19.15 -3.62 13.23
CA SER A 91 19.94 -4.77 12.78
C SER A 91 20.68 -4.39 11.50
N ARG A 92 21.54 -5.28 10.98
CA ARG A 92 22.22 -5.17 9.67
C ARG A 92 21.26 -4.92 8.48
N ALA A 93 19.94 -4.89 8.70
CA ALA A 93 18.83 -4.79 7.74
C ALA A 93 18.21 -3.38 7.58
N SER A 94 18.93 -2.30 7.90
CA SER A 94 18.50 -0.90 7.68
C SER A 94 18.69 -0.40 6.23
N ARG A 95 18.62 -1.32 5.25
CA ARG A 95 18.69 -1.02 3.81
C ARG A 95 17.37 -1.38 3.13
N GLY A 96 16.77 -0.40 2.50
CA GLY A 96 15.64 -0.57 1.59
C GLY A 96 16.06 -0.43 0.13
N TYR A 97 15.08 -0.62 -0.73
CA TYR A 97 15.20 -0.43 -2.17
C TYR A 97 14.13 0.58 -2.61
N ALA A 98 14.51 1.45 -3.53
CA ALA A 98 13.60 2.42 -4.17
C ALA A 98 13.87 2.44 -5.67
N LEU A 99 12.90 2.89 -6.47
CA LEU A 99 13.12 3.11 -7.90
C LEU A 99 14.13 4.25 -8.12
N THR A 100 15.00 4.10 -9.11
CA THR A 100 15.74 5.23 -9.67
C THR A 100 14.83 6.04 -10.60
N GLU A 101 15.31 7.16 -11.11
CA GLU A 101 14.61 7.88 -12.17
C GLU A 101 14.35 6.99 -13.41
N ALA A 102 15.33 6.17 -13.80
CA ALA A 102 15.19 5.22 -14.89
C ALA A 102 14.12 4.14 -14.57
N GLY A 103 14.08 3.65 -13.33
CA GLY A 103 13.03 2.75 -12.86
C GLY A 103 11.63 3.36 -12.94
N HIS A 104 11.47 4.61 -12.50
CA HIS A 104 10.20 5.32 -12.61
C HIS A 104 9.77 5.55 -14.06
N ARG A 105 10.69 5.95 -14.95
CA ARG A 105 10.39 6.14 -16.38
C ARG A 105 9.98 4.83 -17.04
N LEU A 106 10.67 3.73 -16.73
CA LEU A 106 10.32 2.41 -17.23
C LEU A 106 8.93 1.97 -16.75
N TYR A 107 8.59 2.22 -15.49
CA TYR A 107 7.26 1.91 -14.96
C TYR A 107 6.18 2.79 -15.63
N ALA A 108 6.42 4.09 -15.74
CA ALA A 108 5.50 5.03 -16.40
C ALA A 108 5.22 4.70 -17.87
N ALA A 109 6.21 4.13 -18.58
CA ALA A 109 6.02 3.67 -19.96
C ALA A 109 5.10 2.45 -20.07
N ARG A 110 4.91 1.71 -18.97
CA ARG A 110 4.05 0.51 -18.91
C ARG A 110 2.68 0.79 -18.31
N ASP A 111 2.58 1.81 -17.47
CA ASP A 111 1.36 2.17 -16.75
C ASP A 111 1.04 3.64 -16.99
N ALA A 112 0.12 3.88 -17.92
CA ALA A 112 -0.27 5.24 -18.32
C ALA A 112 -0.93 6.04 -17.18
N ALA A 113 -1.47 5.37 -16.15
CA ALA A 113 -2.05 6.02 -14.99
C ALA A 113 -0.98 6.47 -13.97
N TYR A 114 0.26 5.99 -14.10
CA TYR A 114 1.33 6.34 -13.18
C TYR A 114 1.71 7.83 -13.27
N PRO A 115 1.63 8.60 -12.16
CA PRO A 115 1.83 10.04 -12.24
C PRO A 115 3.29 10.42 -12.53
N ARG A 116 3.52 11.15 -13.62
CA ARG A 116 4.86 11.66 -13.98
C ARG A 116 5.53 12.49 -12.88
N ARG A 117 4.75 13.17 -12.03
CA ARG A 117 5.26 13.93 -10.88
C ARG A 117 6.01 13.07 -9.85
N ARG A 118 5.86 11.75 -9.88
CA ARG A 118 6.55 10.79 -9.00
C ARG A 118 7.91 10.35 -9.57
N ILE A 119 8.25 10.73 -10.80
CA ILE A 119 9.62 10.63 -11.32
C ILE A 119 10.45 11.69 -10.59
N ARG A 120 11.12 11.29 -9.51
CA ARG A 120 11.90 12.19 -8.65
C ARG A 120 13.27 11.56 -8.30
N PRO A 121 14.24 12.39 -7.88
CA PRO A 121 15.46 11.90 -7.23
C PRO A 121 15.15 11.14 -5.93
N ALA A 122 16.20 10.56 -5.32
CA ALA A 122 16.09 9.73 -4.12
C ALA A 122 15.17 10.34 -3.02
N PRO A 123 14.28 9.55 -2.38
CA PRO A 123 13.37 10.05 -1.36
C PRO A 123 14.10 10.50 -0.09
N SER A 124 13.52 11.44 0.66
CA SER A 124 14.03 11.84 1.97
C SER A 124 13.81 10.76 3.03
N VAL A 125 14.61 10.77 4.10
CA VAL A 125 14.51 9.80 5.22
C VAL A 125 13.11 9.75 5.85
N VAL A 126 12.40 10.88 5.93
CA VAL A 126 11.03 10.93 6.45
C VAL A 126 10.07 10.14 5.57
N LEU A 127 10.15 10.33 4.25
CA LEU A 127 9.33 9.62 3.27
C LEU A 127 9.64 8.12 3.27
N LEU A 128 10.90 7.77 3.49
CA LEU A 128 11.39 6.39 3.54
C LEU A 128 10.83 5.60 4.74
N ASP A 129 10.79 6.19 5.92
CA ASP A 129 10.17 5.56 7.10
C ASP A 129 8.65 5.42 6.94
N HIS A 130 8.02 6.45 6.36
CA HIS A 130 6.58 6.44 6.09
C HIS A 130 6.20 5.32 5.12
N ALA A 131 6.97 5.17 4.04
CA ALA A 131 6.86 4.07 3.09
C ALA A 131 6.99 2.71 3.79
N ALA A 132 7.96 2.58 4.69
CA ALA A 132 8.17 1.37 5.45
C ALA A 132 6.98 1.04 6.39
N ALA A 133 6.44 2.04 7.09
CA ALA A 133 5.25 1.87 7.95
C ALA A 133 4.00 1.48 7.14
N LEU A 134 3.76 2.14 6.00
CA LEU A 134 2.66 1.82 5.10
C LEU A 134 2.74 0.38 4.57
N ALA A 135 3.95 -0.09 4.26
CA ALA A 135 4.18 -1.46 3.82
C ALA A 135 3.87 -2.49 4.92
N GLU A 136 4.21 -2.22 6.18
CA GLU A 136 3.81 -3.09 7.30
C GLU A 136 2.30 -3.16 7.45
N ILE A 137 1.59 -2.03 7.32
CA ILE A 137 0.12 -2.00 7.34
C ILE A 137 -0.44 -2.87 6.21
N ALA A 138 0.05 -2.71 4.99
CA ALA A 138 -0.40 -3.50 3.85
C ALA A 138 -0.14 -5.01 4.02
N ILE A 139 1.00 -5.37 4.61
CA ILE A 139 1.34 -6.76 4.97
C ILE A 139 0.33 -7.29 6.00
N ALA A 140 0.03 -6.54 7.06
CA ALA A 140 -0.94 -6.93 8.07
C ALA A 140 -2.34 -7.16 7.48
N PHE A 141 -2.82 -6.26 6.62
CA PHE A 141 -4.10 -6.43 5.90
C PHE A 141 -4.11 -7.70 5.05
N ARG A 142 -3.03 -7.96 4.31
CA ARG A 142 -2.89 -9.17 3.48
C ARG A 142 -2.90 -10.42 4.34
N ASP A 143 -2.10 -10.46 5.40
CA ASP A 143 -1.95 -11.65 6.24
C ASP A 143 -3.25 -11.96 6.99
N ALA A 144 -3.97 -10.94 7.46
CA ALA A 144 -5.31 -11.10 8.01
C ALA A 144 -6.32 -11.66 6.99
N ALA A 145 -6.31 -11.16 5.75
CA ALA A 145 -7.19 -11.66 4.69
C ALA A 145 -6.87 -13.12 4.31
N LEU A 146 -5.59 -13.47 4.21
CA LEU A 146 -5.13 -14.85 3.97
C LEU A 146 -5.52 -15.79 5.12
N ALA A 147 -5.38 -15.34 6.36
CA ALA A 147 -5.75 -16.12 7.53
C ALA A 147 -7.28 -16.36 7.61
N ALA A 148 -8.08 -15.35 7.27
CA ALA A 148 -9.55 -15.47 7.26
C ALA A 148 -10.07 -16.42 6.18
N ARG A 149 -9.34 -16.59 5.07
CA ARG A 149 -9.67 -17.44 3.90
C ARG A 149 -10.97 -17.13 3.17
N ASP A 150 -11.81 -16.24 3.70
CA ASP A 150 -13.09 -15.83 3.14
C ASP A 150 -13.16 -14.32 2.87
N ILE A 151 -12.01 -13.63 2.90
CA ILE A 151 -11.87 -12.20 2.59
C ILE A 151 -11.06 -12.01 1.30
N ALA A 152 -11.64 -11.36 0.29
CA ALA A 152 -10.90 -10.83 -0.84
C ALA A 152 -10.41 -9.41 -0.52
N LEU A 153 -9.12 -9.16 -0.75
CA LEU A 153 -8.46 -7.89 -0.46
C LEU A 153 -8.01 -7.19 -1.74
N LEU A 154 -8.55 -5.99 -1.88
CA LEU A 154 -8.23 -4.85 -2.71
C LEU A 154 -7.20 -3.83 -2.17
N TRP A 155 -5.87 -3.88 -2.35
CA TRP A 155 -5.00 -2.75 -1.96
C TRP A 155 -4.50 -1.90 -3.15
N GLU A 156 -4.80 -0.61 -3.08
CA GLU A 156 -4.43 0.44 -4.04
C GLU A 156 -3.58 1.51 -3.34
N CYS A 157 -2.45 1.90 -3.92
CA CYS A 157 -1.61 2.97 -3.36
C CYS A 157 -2.16 4.37 -3.65
N ASP A 158 -1.55 5.40 -3.05
CA ASP A 158 -1.93 6.83 -3.17
C ASP A 158 -2.40 7.26 -4.57
N TRP A 159 -1.64 6.97 -5.63
CA TRP A 159 -1.97 7.41 -6.98
C TRP A 159 -3.05 6.56 -7.64
N GLU A 160 -3.13 5.26 -7.33
CA GLU A 160 -4.24 4.39 -7.77
C GLU A 160 -5.54 4.89 -7.10
N ALA A 161 -5.48 5.26 -5.81
CA ALA A 161 -6.60 5.83 -5.08
C ALA A 161 -7.04 7.18 -5.66
N VAL A 162 -6.11 8.10 -5.95
CA VAL A 162 -6.43 9.38 -6.60
C VAL A 162 -7.05 9.16 -7.98
N ALA A 163 -6.51 8.24 -8.78
CA ALA A 163 -7.07 7.91 -10.09
C ALA A 163 -8.49 7.33 -9.97
N ARG A 164 -8.75 6.51 -8.96
CA ARG A 164 -10.08 5.97 -8.66
C ARG A 164 -11.07 7.05 -8.26
N ILE A 165 -10.70 7.90 -7.29
CA ILE A 165 -11.59 8.93 -6.74
C ILE A 165 -11.79 10.07 -7.74
N GLY A 166 -10.81 10.34 -8.60
CA GLY A 166 -10.83 11.47 -9.53
C GLY A 166 -10.57 12.81 -8.85
N SER A 167 -10.04 12.82 -7.63
CA SER A 167 -9.80 14.02 -6.84
C SER A 167 -8.43 14.02 -6.17
N THR A 168 -7.86 15.20 -6.01
CA THR A 168 -6.65 15.45 -5.22
C THR A 168 -6.92 16.27 -3.95
N ALA A 169 -8.19 16.53 -3.61
CA ALA A 169 -8.56 17.31 -2.42
C ALA A 169 -8.03 16.64 -1.13
N ALA A 170 -8.15 15.31 -1.05
CA ALA A 170 -7.46 14.47 -0.09
C ALA A 170 -6.73 13.35 -0.83
N ILE A 171 -5.45 13.16 -0.52
CA ILE A 171 -4.65 12.07 -1.08
C ILE A 171 -4.39 11.09 0.08
N PRO A 172 -5.07 9.93 0.10
CA PRO A 172 -4.78 8.89 1.07
C PRO A 172 -3.41 8.27 0.79
N ASP A 173 -2.77 7.67 1.81
CA ASP A 173 -1.57 6.84 1.60
C ASP A 173 -1.92 5.57 0.81
N ALA A 174 -3.10 5.01 1.06
CA ALA A 174 -3.65 3.90 0.29
C ALA A 174 -5.19 3.87 0.35
N PHE A 175 -5.80 3.12 -0.56
CA PHE A 175 -7.21 2.79 -0.54
C PHE A 175 -7.36 1.27 -0.50
N VAL A 176 -8.17 0.78 0.43
CA VAL A 176 -8.42 -0.63 0.60
C VAL A 176 -9.90 -0.97 0.35
N THR A 177 -10.13 -2.04 -0.40
CA THR A 177 -11.43 -2.66 -0.60
C THR A 177 -11.38 -4.07 -0.02
N LEU A 178 -12.35 -4.44 0.80
CA LEU A 178 -12.49 -5.75 1.41
C LEU A 178 -13.84 -6.32 1.02
N GLU A 179 -13.86 -7.55 0.52
CA GLU A 179 -15.10 -8.25 0.17
C GLU A 179 -15.19 -9.59 0.91
N ARG A 180 -16.32 -9.83 1.58
CA ARG A 180 -16.61 -11.07 2.32
C ARG A 180 -18.07 -11.45 2.18
N GLY A 181 -18.38 -12.57 1.51
CA GLY A 181 -19.75 -13.08 1.42
C GLY A 181 -20.79 -12.05 0.94
N GLY A 182 -20.44 -11.22 -0.05
CA GLY A 182 -21.29 -10.13 -0.57
C GLY A 182 -21.24 -8.83 0.23
N TRP A 183 -20.58 -8.80 1.39
CA TRP A 183 -20.31 -7.56 2.12
C TRP A 183 -19.08 -6.86 1.57
N LEU A 184 -19.21 -5.55 1.34
CA LEU A 184 -18.15 -4.71 0.79
C LEU A 184 -17.80 -3.60 1.77
N ALA A 185 -16.57 -3.63 2.29
CA ALA A 185 -16.01 -2.58 3.12
C ALA A 185 -14.91 -1.83 2.35
N ARG A 186 -14.83 -0.52 2.55
CA ARG A 186 -13.83 0.34 1.91
C ARG A 186 -13.24 1.30 2.92
N ALA A 187 -11.93 1.52 2.84
CA ALA A 187 -11.27 2.52 3.67
C ALA A 187 -10.18 3.27 2.90
N PHE A 188 -10.11 4.58 3.10
CA PHE A 188 -8.89 5.34 2.96
C PHE A 188 -7.97 4.98 4.13
N VAL A 189 -6.71 4.69 3.84
CA VAL A 189 -5.71 4.29 4.83
C VAL A 189 -4.65 5.37 4.94
N GLU A 190 -4.28 5.68 6.17
CA GLU A 190 -3.24 6.64 6.54
C GLU A 190 -2.26 5.96 7.49
N ALA A 191 -0.97 6.01 7.17
CA ALA A 191 0.08 5.61 8.09
C ALA A 191 0.46 6.82 8.95
N ASP A 192 0.47 6.66 10.27
CA ASP A 192 0.98 7.67 11.18
C ASP A 192 2.18 7.10 11.95
N ARG A 193 3.29 7.83 11.93
CA ARG A 193 4.51 7.42 12.64
C ARG A 193 4.64 8.03 14.03
N SER A 194 3.60 8.71 14.53
CA SER A 194 3.63 9.52 15.76
C SER A 194 4.71 10.61 15.77
N THR A 195 5.18 11.02 14.57
CA THR A 195 6.15 12.11 14.39
C THR A 195 5.52 13.39 13.87
N GLU A 196 4.25 13.32 13.47
CA GLU A 196 3.50 14.48 13.00
C GLU A 196 2.86 15.21 14.19
N TRP A 197 2.87 16.53 14.15
CA TRP A 197 2.11 17.34 15.11
C TRP A 197 0.61 17.12 14.89
N TYR A 198 -0.19 17.11 15.96
CA TYR A 198 -1.65 16.99 15.88
C TYR A 198 -2.31 18.03 14.96
N SER A 199 -1.67 19.17 14.72
CA SER A 199 -2.11 20.18 13.74
C SER A 199 -2.00 19.70 12.29
N ALA A 200 -0.94 18.97 11.94
CA ALA A 200 -0.76 18.38 10.62
C ALA A 200 -1.81 17.27 10.37
N PHE A 201 -2.02 16.39 11.35
CA PHE A 201 -3.10 15.41 11.30
C PHE A 201 -4.48 16.07 11.21
N GLY A 202 -4.72 17.13 11.98
CA GLY A 202 -5.94 17.93 11.88
C GLY A 202 -6.17 18.47 10.45
N ASN A 203 -5.13 19.01 9.80
CA ASN A 203 -5.23 19.45 8.39
C ASN A 203 -5.61 18.31 7.44
N LYS A 204 -5.09 17.10 7.65
CA LYS A 204 -5.46 15.91 6.87
C LYS A 204 -6.95 15.59 7.04
N VAL A 205 -7.48 15.67 8.27
CA VAL A 205 -8.92 15.51 8.54
C VAL A 205 -9.76 16.57 7.82
N ARG A 206 -9.33 17.85 7.82
CA ARG A 206 -10.02 18.91 7.08
C ARG A 206 -10.15 18.60 5.59
N ARG A 207 -9.06 18.15 4.96
CA ARG A 207 -9.04 17.76 3.55
C ARG A 207 -10.04 16.64 3.22
N TYR A 208 -10.19 15.66 4.11
CA TYR A 208 -11.23 14.63 3.94
C TYR A 208 -12.65 15.19 4.05
N VAL A 209 -12.87 16.16 4.94
CA VAL A 209 -14.16 16.86 5.03
C VAL A 209 -14.43 17.69 3.77
N GLU A 210 -13.41 18.37 3.24
CA GLU A 210 -13.50 19.09 1.97
C GLU A 210 -13.85 18.14 0.81
N LEU A 211 -13.13 17.03 0.67
CA LEU A 211 -13.43 15.99 -0.32
C LEU A 211 -14.87 15.48 -0.19
N TYR A 212 -15.32 15.20 1.04
CA TYR A 212 -16.69 14.75 1.30
C TYR A 212 -17.73 15.79 0.86
N ARG A 213 -17.52 17.06 1.19
CA ARG A 213 -18.44 18.17 0.89
C ARG A 213 -18.46 18.54 -0.59
N ALA A 214 -17.35 18.34 -1.31
CA ALA A 214 -17.27 18.56 -2.74
C ALA A 214 -18.03 17.51 -3.55
N ASP A 215 -18.45 16.39 -2.94
CA ASP A 215 -19.17 15.28 -3.56
C ASP A 215 -18.45 14.62 -4.76
N GLU A 216 -17.18 14.98 -5.03
CA GLU A 216 -16.36 14.44 -6.12
C GLU A 216 -16.19 12.90 -6.04
N TRP A 217 -16.18 12.37 -4.81
CA TRP A 217 -16.08 10.94 -4.54
C TRP A 217 -17.30 10.12 -5.01
N ARG A 218 -18.47 10.74 -5.18
CA ARG A 218 -19.73 10.03 -5.49
C ARG A 218 -19.75 9.40 -6.87
N ALA A 219 -18.97 9.94 -7.81
CA ALA A 219 -18.82 9.36 -9.14
C ALA A 219 -18.13 7.98 -9.10
N ALA A 220 -17.25 7.78 -8.11
CA ALA A 220 -16.42 6.58 -8.00
C ALA A 220 -16.93 5.58 -6.94
N LEU A 221 -17.68 6.05 -5.94
CA LEU A 221 -18.04 5.26 -4.76
C LEU A 221 -19.52 5.43 -4.39
N ALA A 222 -20.19 4.31 -4.15
CA ALA A 222 -21.60 4.29 -3.73
C ALA A 222 -21.82 4.87 -2.32
N THR A 223 -20.84 4.71 -1.42
CA THR A 223 -20.90 5.18 -0.04
C THR A 223 -19.55 5.74 0.39
N TRP A 224 -19.57 6.69 1.33
CA TRP A 224 -18.35 7.25 1.89
C TRP A 224 -17.53 6.14 2.61
N PRO A 225 -16.23 5.98 2.29
CA PRO A 225 -15.35 5.01 2.94
C PRO A 225 -15.04 5.36 4.40
N LEU A 226 -14.54 4.40 5.16
CA LEU A 226 -13.82 4.71 6.40
C LEU A 226 -12.55 5.52 6.09
N VAL A 227 -12.09 6.32 7.05
CA VAL A 227 -10.75 6.90 7.04
C VAL A 227 -10.00 6.26 8.20
N LEU A 228 -9.18 5.25 7.91
CA LEU A 228 -8.44 4.47 8.89
C LEU A 228 -7.00 4.99 9.01
N THR A 229 -6.68 5.54 10.17
CA THR A 229 -5.30 5.88 10.53
C THR A 229 -4.69 4.78 11.39
N VAL A 230 -3.58 4.22 10.95
CA VAL A 230 -2.84 3.21 11.72
C VAL A 230 -1.57 3.86 12.26
N THR A 231 -1.37 3.78 13.58
CA THR A 231 -0.27 4.42 14.29
C THR A 231 0.54 3.44 15.15
N THR A 232 1.49 3.95 15.93
CA THR A 232 2.48 3.17 16.67
C THR A 232 2.02 2.65 18.02
N SER A 233 0.88 3.15 18.54
CA SER A 233 0.31 2.66 19.82
C SER A 233 -1.15 3.04 19.97
N ASP A 234 -1.89 2.27 20.76
CA ASP A 234 -3.31 2.56 21.02
C ASP A 234 -3.52 3.88 21.77
N ALA A 235 -2.58 4.28 22.62
CA ALA A 235 -2.65 5.57 23.31
C ALA A 235 -2.59 6.73 22.30
N HIS A 236 -1.74 6.62 21.29
CA HIS A 236 -1.68 7.58 20.20
C HIS A 236 -2.93 7.49 19.31
N ALA A 237 -3.40 6.28 19.00
CA ALA A 237 -4.61 6.06 18.21
C ALA A 237 -5.85 6.72 18.85
N ARG A 238 -6.04 6.56 20.16
CA ARG A 238 -7.11 7.23 20.92
C ARG A 238 -6.99 8.75 20.89
N SER A 239 -5.76 9.28 20.84
CA SER A 239 -5.53 10.72 20.77
C SER A 239 -5.84 11.26 19.37
N LEU A 240 -5.40 10.57 18.32
CA LEU A 240 -5.76 10.88 16.93
C LEU A 240 -7.27 10.80 16.69
N ALA A 241 -7.95 9.77 17.22
CA ALA A 241 -9.40 9.63 17.08
C ALA A 241 -10.16 10.85 17.67
N ARG A 242 -9.74 11.34 18.85
CA ARG A 242 -10.30 12.55 19.46
C ARG A 242 -10.04 13.80 18.62
N VAL A 243 -8.85 13.93 18.05
CA VAL A 243 -8.53 15.05 17.15
C VAL A 243 -9.39 14.98 15.89
N ALA A 244 -9.51 13.81 15.27
CA ALA A 244 -10.30 13.60 14.06
C ALA A 244 -11.78 13.93 14.29
N GLU A 245 -12.39 13.43 15.36
CA GLU A 245 -13.78 13.72 15.68
C GLU A 245 -14.01 15.23 15.91
N ARG A 246 -13.14 15.87 16.71
CA ARG A 246 -13.25 17.31 17.01
C ARG A 246 -13.13 18.15 15.74
N VAL A 247 -12.12 17.89 14.92
CA VAL A 247 -11.89 18.64 13.68
C VAL A 247 -13.02 18.37 12.69
N ALA A 248 -13.40 17.11 12.46
CA ALA A 248 -14.47 16.78 11.52
C ALA A 248 -15.80 17.47 11.87
N ARG A 249 -16.16 17.55 13.16
CA ARG A 249 -17.35 18.27 13.61
C ARG A 249 -17.22 19.79 13.40
N ALA A 250 -16.07 20.36 13.74
CA ALA A 250 -15.83 21.80 13.58
C ALA A 250 -15.91 22.26 12.12
N GLU A 251 -15.46 21.43 11.17
CA GLU A 251 -15.47 21.73 9.73
C GLU A 251 -16.82 21.38 9.04
N GLY A 252 -17.86 21.06 9.81
CA GLY A 252 -19.19 20.70 9.27
C GLY A 252 -19.30 19.27 8.72
N GLY A 253 -18.31 18.42 8.97
CA GLY A 253 -18.25 17.01 8.58
C GLY A 253 -18.94 16.05 9.55
N THR A 254 -19.93 16.49 10.34
CA THR A 254 -20.58 15.69 11.39
C THR A 254 -21.08 14.32 10.90
N ARG A 255 -21.58 14.23 9.66
CA ARG A 255 -22.06 12.97 9.05
C ARG A 255 -20.95 11.94 8.86
N ILE A 256 -19.71 12.37 8.68
CA ILE A 256 -18.54 11.50 8.47
C ILE A 256 -17.57 11.51 9.64
N ALA A 257 -17.85 12.23 10.73
CA ALA A 257 -16.99 12.22 11.92
C ALA A 257 -16.80 10.79 12.45
N ARG A 258 -17.84 9.95 12.35
CA ARG A 258 -17.79 8.52 12.68
C ARG A 258 -17.15 7.64 11.60
N ALA A 259 -16.71 8.16 10.47
CA ALA A 259 -15.95 7.39 9.48
C ALA A 259 -14.44 7.37 9.82
N PHE A 260 -13.96 8.35 10.57
CA PHE A 260 -12.58 8.38 11.06
C PHE A 260 -12.37 7.32 12.14
N ARG A 261 -11.42 6.42 11.90
CA ARG A 261 -11.01 5.36 12.82
C ARG A 261 -9.51 5.42 12.98
N CYS A 262 -9.04 5.15 14.20
CA CYS A 262 -7.62 5.09 14.49
C CYS A 262 -7.33 3.80 15.25
N THR A 263 -6.27 3.11 14.88
CA THR A 263 -5.81 1.86 15.53
C THR A 263 -4.28 1.81 15.53
N SER A 264 -3.69 0.86 16.26
CA SER A 264 -2.29 0.50 16.09
C SER A 264 -2.16 -0.88 15.43
N LEU A 265 -0.94 -1.26 15.00
CA LEU A 265 -0.62 -2.62 14.54
C LEU A 265 -0.30 -3.57 15.71
N ASP A 266 -0.16 -3.05 16.93
CA ASP A 266 0.18 -3.85 18.10
C ASP A 266 -1.08 -4.46 18.71
N GLU A 267 -1.56 -5.56 18.11
CA GLU A 267 -2.34 -6.66 18.72
C GLU A 267 -2.06 -7.98 17.99
#